data_AF-A0A846J633-F1
#
_entry.id   AF-A0A846J633-F1
#
_cell.length_a   1.000
_cell.length_b   1.000
_cell.length_c   1.000
_cell.angle_alpha   90.00
_cell.angle_beta   90.00
_cell.angle_gamma   90.00
#
_symmetry.space_group_name_H-M   'P 1'
#
loop_
_entity.id
_entity.type
_entity.pdbx_description
1 polymer ?
#
loop_
_entity_poly.entity_id
_entity_poly.type
_entity_poly.pdbx_seq_one_letter_code
_entity_poly.pdbx_strand_id
1 'polypeptide(L)'
;MNDKNIHNYCSNYCNNKYKKVIKKYNIYSNINIDKAHIQFSLTQIKQMLIYYYYANSKGFVSLISKKRIAKMIGCCEKTVDINNKLFSDLGLILISGTINNKFSLIIKDYSEHYSKNNAGYLNLATNVFKDLLHINNVNALRIALQGILKHDINTILDRETYFSINSMKAFLPEYINCKSAIEKIICKLNSNTITMLFNSSEKLIFVISKNLHGKLLKKEMYYKYKNNFLNYITENNIKLNNLSHSINNIVKLSFEYGYDIVQLMLGEIKDIAPTIFNVGGYIRDKIKRYIYMNEPFFAI
;
A
#
# COMPACT_ATOMS: atom_id res chain seq x y z
N MET A 1 4.16 -15.78 -60.04
CA MET A 1 4.95 -15.57 -58.80
C MET A 1 4.55 -14.21 -58.27
N ASN A 2 4.16 -13.94 -57.03
CA ASN A 2 4.06 -14.67 -55.78
C ASN A 2 3.15 -13.79 -54.89
N ASP A 3 1.94 -14.23 -54.57
CA ASP A 3 1.09 -13.56 -53.55
C ASP A 3 0.49 -14.56 -52.54
N LYS A 4 0.93 -15.83 -52.59
CA LYS A 4 0.48 -16.90 -51.68
C LYS A 4 1.48 -17.26 -50.57
N ASN A 5 2.63 -16.58 -50.49
CA ASN A 5 3.73 -16.98 -49.59
C ASN A 5 3.96 -16.11 -48.35
N ILE A 6 3.21 -15.03 -48.13
CA ILE A 6 3.39 -14.19 -46.92
C ILE A 6 2.45 -14.63 -45.78
N HIS A 7 1.26 -15.18 -46.10
CA HIS A 7 0.34 -15.67 -45.08
C HIS A 7 0.75 -16.99 -44.41
N ASN A 8 1.70 -17.74 -45.00
CA ASN A 8 2.20 -19.00 -44.44
C ASN A 8 3.43 -18.86 -43.52
N TYR A 9 4.00 -17.66 -43.39
CA TYR A 9 5.13 -17.44 -42.49
C TYR A 9 4.67 -17.27 -41.03
N CYS A 10 3.54 -16.56 -40.80
CA CYS A 10 2.98 -16.34 -39.47
C CYS A 10 2.20 -17.54 -38.90
N SER A 11 1.64 -18.42 -39.75
CA SER A 11 0.91 -19.61 -39.29
C SER A 11 1.84 -20.75 -38.87
N ASN A 12 3.04 -20.86 -39.47
CA ASN A 12 3.99 -21.93 -39.15
C ASN A 12 4.91 -21.61 -37.95
N TYR A 13 5.19 -20.34 -37.66
CA TYR A 13 6.00 -19.95 -36.48
C TYR A 13 5.18 -19.77 -35.19
N CYS A 14 3.87 -19.58 -35.27
CA CYS A 14 2.98 -19.52 -34.09
C CYS A 14 2.68 -20.89 -33.46
N ASN A 15 3.05 -21.99 -34.12
CA ASN A 15 2.85 -23.35 -33.62
C ASN A 15 4.08 -23.97 -32.95
N ASN A 16 5.17 -23.21 -32.78
CA ASN A 16 6.23 -23.60 -31.87
C ASN A 16 5.74 -23.42 -30.44
N LYS A 17 5.11 -24.49 -29.95
CA LYS A 17 4.89 -24.86 -28.56
C LYS A 17 5.80 -24.04 -27.65
N TYR A 18 5.27 -22.94 -27.12
CA TYR A 18 5.62 -22.56 -25.76
C TYR A 18 5.26 -23.79 -24.95
N LYS A 19 6.25 -24.67 -24.70
CA LYS A 19 6.20 -25.56 -23.56
C LYS A 19 5.95 -24.61 -22.41
N LYS A 20 4.69 -24.50 -22.01
CA LYS A 20 4.27 -23.88 -20.78
C LYS A 20 5.06 -24.67 -19.76
N VAL A 21 6.23 -24.16 -19.36
CA VAL A 21 6.94 -24.69 -18.21
C VAL A 21 6.08 -24.24 -17.05
N ILE A 22 5.00 -24.97 -16.85
CA ILE A 22 4.29 -25.04 -15.59
C ILE A 22 5.34 -25.65 -14.68
N LYS A 23 6.17 -24.82 -14.08
CA LYS A 23 6.86 -25.20 -12.86
C LYS A 23 5.71 -25.55 -11.90
N LYS A 24 5.41 -26.84 -11.80
CA LYS A 24 4.66 -27.41 -10.70
C LYS A 24 5.49 -27.05 -9.47
N TYR A 25 5.16 -25.93 -8.84
CA TYR A 25 5.60 -25.71 -7.48
C TYR A 25 5.01 -26.85 -6.69
N ASN A 26 5.89 -27.64 -6.10
CA ASN A 26 5.55 -28.74 -5.23
C ASN A 26 4.54 -28.23 -4.20
N ILE A 27 3.30 -28.68 -4.35
CA ILE A 27 2.24 -28.54 -3.36
C ILE A 27 2.57 -29.55 -2.25
N TYR A 28 3.54 -29.18 -1.42
CA TYR A 28 3.73 -29.70 -0.08
C TYR A 28 3.76 -28.44 0.78
N SER A 29 2.82 -28.19 1.68
CA SER A 29 2.06 -29.12 2.50
C SER A 29 0.77 -28.45 2.96
N ASN A 30 -0.30 -29.24 3.08
CA ASN A 30 -1.41 -28.99 3.98
C ASN A 30 -0.91 -28.94 5.43
N ILE A 31 -0.11 -27.93 5.78
CA ILE A 31 0.02 -27.54 7.17
C ILE A 31 -1.25 -26.75 7.42
N ASN A 32 -2.23 -27.42 8.02
CA ASN A 32 -3.37 -26.77 8.64
C ASN A 32 -2.82 -26.03 9.86
N ILE A 33 -2.04 -24.97 9.62
CA ILE A 33 -1.64 -24.04 10.67
C ILE A 33 -2.96 -23.40 11.07
N ASP A 34 -3.37 -23.65 12.30
CA ASP A 34 -4.53 -23.01 12.87
C ASP A 34 -4.28 -21.50 12.81
N LYS A 35 -4.86 -20.84 11.80
CA LYS A 35 -4.56 -19.43 11.45
C LYS A 35 -4.90 -18.50 12.61
N ALA A 36 -5.67 -18.98 13.59
CA ALA A 36 -6.06 -18.28 14.81
C ALA A 36 -4.89 -17.91 15.73
N HIS A 37 -3.71 -18.54 15.62
CA HIS A 37 -2.62 -18.35 16.61
C HIS A 37 -1.26 -17.91 16.06
N ILE A 38 -1.17 -17.51 14.79
CA ILE A 38 0.11 -17.06 14.23
C ILE A 38 0.47 -15.66 14.78
N GLN A 39 1.49 -15.62 15.63
CA GLN A 39 2.06 -14.37 16.12
C GLN A 39 3.27 -13.95 15.31
N PHE A 40 3.12 -12.91 14.48
CA PHE A 40 4.23 -12.34 13.74
C PHE A 40 5.24 -11.64 14.65
N SER A 41 6.53 -11.80 14.32
CA SER A 41 7.63 -11.07 14.91
C SER A 41 7.61 -9.60 14.48
N LEU A 42 8.42 -8.77 15.15
CA LEU A 42 8.51 -7.35 14.84
C LEU A 42 8.89 -7.09 13.37
N THR A 43 9.91 -7.77 12.86
CA THR A 43 10.38 -7.59 11.48
C THR A 43 9.34 -8.06 10.47
N GLN A 44 8.60 -9.13 10.79
CA GLN A 44 7.53 -9.64 9.94
C GLN A 44 6.39 -8.63 9.82
N ILE A 45 5.92 -8.07 10.94
CA ILE A 45 4.86 -7.04 10.92
C ILE A 45 5.32 -5.82 10.10
N LYS A 46 6.52 -5.30 10.37
CA LYS A 46 7.07 -4.14 9.64
C LYS A 46 7.22 -4.41 8.14
N GLN A 47 7.67 -5.61 7.75
CA GLN A 47 7.82 -5.97 6.35
C GLN A 47 6.47 -6.07 5.62
N MET A 48 5.44 -6.64 6.26
CA MET A 48 4.09 -6.62 5.68
C MET A 48 3.54 -5.20 5.55
N LEU A 49 3.74 -4.34 6.56
CA LEU A 49 3.34 -2.93 6.47
C LEU A 49 4.01 -2.22 5.28
N ILE A 50 5.29 -2.52 5.01
CA ILE A 50 6.01 -2.01 3.83
C ILE A 50 5.39 -2.52 2.54
N TYR A 51 4.97 -3.79 2.47
CA TYR A 51 4.31 -4.33 1.28
C TYR A 51 2.97 -3.65 1.03
N TYR A 52 2.16 -3.43 2.06
CA TYR A 52 0.93 -2.65 1.93
C TYR A 52 1.20 -1.20 1.51
N TYR A 53 2.30 -0.60 1.97
CA TYR A 53 2.69 0.77 1.61
C TYR A 53 3.08 0.90 0.13
N TYR A 54 3.79 -0.07 -0.44
CA TYR A 54 4.19 -0.04 -1.87
C TYR A 54 3.18 -0.70 -2.81
N ALA A 55 2.16 -1.38 -2.28
CA ALA A 55 1.18 -2.06 -3.10
C ALA A 55 0.29 -1.06 -3.84
N ASN A 56 0.03 -1.34 -5.11
CA ASN A 56 -1.00 -0.62 -5.86
C ASN A 56 -2.41 -1.11 -5.47
N SER A 57 -3.43 -0.56 -6.14
CA SER A 57 -4.85 -0.89 -5.93
C SER A 57 -5.23 -2.37 -6.14
N LYS A 58 -4.33 -3.18 -6.72
CA LYS A 58 -4.50 -4.62 -6.93
C LYS A 58 -3.63 -5.47 -6.00
N GLY A 59 -2.93 -4.86 -5.04
CA GLY A 59 -2.03 -5.57 -4.14
C GLY A 59 -0.69 -5.95 -4.76
N PHE A 60 -0.34 -5.40 -5.93
CA PHE A 60 0.94 -5.67 -6.59
C PHE A 60 2.01 -4.67 -6.17
N VAL A 61 3.18 -5.18 -5.79
CA VAL A 61 4.40 -4.42 -5.52
C VAL A 61 5.41 -4.74 -6.62
N SER A 62 5.85 -3.72 -7.35
CA SER A 62 6.79 -3.87 -8.47
C SER A 62 8.24 -3.68 -8.01
N LEU A 63 9.11 -4.63 -8.37
CA LEU A 63 10.58 -4.51 -8.40
C LEU A 63 11.20 -3.83 -7.16
N ILE A 64 10.75 -4.21 -5.98
CA ILE A 64 11.24 -3.66 -4.72
C ILE A 64 12.60 -4.29 -4.35
N SER A 65 13.54 -3.45 -3.90
CA SER A 65 14.86 -3.90 -3.47
C SER A 65 14.84 -4.52 -2.08
N LYS A 66 15.46 -5.71 -1.92
CA LYS A 66 15.67 -6.35 -0.62
C LYS A 66 16.45 -5.46 0.34
N LYS A 67 17.56 -4.87 -0.15
CA LYS A 67 18.39 -3.92 0.61
C LYS A 67 17.57 -2.75 1.17
N ARG A 68 16.66 -2.21 0.36
CA ARG A 68 15.79 -1.10 0.77
C ARG A 68 14.83 -1.52 1.88
N ILE A 69 14.18 -2.67 1.74
CA ILE A 69 13.29 -3.22 2.78
C ILE A 69 14.06 -3.45 4.07
N ALA A 70 15.22 -4.12 4.00
CA ALA A 70 16.07 -4.42 5.15
C ALA A 70 16.45 -3.14 5.92
N LYS A 71 16.85 -2.09 5.20
CA LYS A 71 17.13 -0.77 5.78
C LYS A 71 15.92 -0.15 6.48
N MET A 72 14.74 -0.21 5.85
CA MET A 72 13.51 0.36 6.41
C MET A 72 13.02 -0.36 7.67
N ILE A 73 13.21 -1.68 7.78
CA ILE A 73 12.79 -2.46 8.96
C ILE A 73 13.88 -2.60 10.02
N GLY A 74 15.14 -2.27 9.69
CA GLY A 74 16.29 -2.37 10.58
C GLY A 74 16.83 -3.80 10.72
N CYS A 75 16.93 -4.56 9.62
CA CYS A 75 17.49 -5.92 9.64
C CYS A 75 18.39 -6.20 8.42
N CYS A 76 18.95 -7.41 8.34
CA CYS A 76 19.71 -7.86 7.17
C CYS A 76 18.80 -8.41 6.05
N GLU A 77 19.32 -8.44 4.82
CA GLU A 77 18.58 -8.93 3.64
C GLU A 77 18.16 -10.40 3.78
N LYS A 78 18.95 -11.22 4.50
CA LYS A 78 18.60 -12.61 4.81
C LYS A 78 17.30 -12.73 5.60
N THR A 79 17.05 -11.82 6.55
CA THR A 79 15.78 -11.79 7.30
C THR A 79 14.60 -11.45 6.39
N VAL A 80 14.80 -10.59 5.38
CA VAL A 80 13.77 -10.29 4.38
C VAL A 80 13.39 -11.55 3.60
N ASP A 81 14.37 -12.33 3.17
CA ASP A 81 14.14 -13.61 2.46
C ASP A 81 13.46 -14.65 3.35
N ILE A 82 13.85 -14.78 4.62
CA ILE A 82 13.20 -15.67 5.59
C ILE A 82 11.72 -15.29 5.78
N ASN A 83 11.44 -14.00 5.96
CA ASN A 83 10.08 -13.50 6.10
C ASN A 83 9.26 -13.72 4.82
N ASN A 84 9.84 -13.50 3.65
CA ASN A 84 9.19 -13.77 2.36
C ASN A 84 8.78 -15.23 2.21
N LYS A 85 9.70 -16.14 2.56
CA LYS A 85 9.40 -17.57 2.55
C LYS A 85 8.23 -17.88 3.49
N LEU A 86 8.27 -17.39 4.73
CA LEU A 86 7.17 -17.57 5.67
C LEU A 86 5.83 -17.06 5.12
N PHE A 87 5.80 -15.83 4.59
CA PHE A 87 4.56 -15.26 4.06
C PHE A 87 4.03 -16.03 2.84
N SER A 88 4.92 -16.55 2.00
CA SER A 88 4.56 -17.42 0.88
C SER A 88 4.01 -18.76 1.36
N ASP A 89 4.66 -19.38 2.35
CA ASP A 89 4.26 -20.66 2.94
C ASP A 89 2.90 -20.54 3.66
N LEU A 90 2.62 -19.40 4.29
CA LEU A 90 1.32 -19.05 4.87
C LEU A 90 0.25 -18.68 3.82
N GLY A 91 0.64 -18.57 2.54
CA GLY A 91 -0.25 -18.16 1.47
C GLY A 91 -0.72 -16.70 1.58
N LEU A 92 0.06 -15.81 2.16
CA LEU A 92 -0.25 -14.38 2.26
C LEU A 92 0.23 -13.59 1.04
N ILE A 93 1.32 -14.04 0.41
CA ILE A 93 1.90 -13.40 -0.77
C ILE A 93 2.25 -14.43 -1.85
N LEU A 94 2.34 -13.96 -3.09
CA LEU A 94 3.02 -14.64 -4.19
C LEU A 94 4.21 -13.79 -4.62
N ILE A 95 5.40 -14.38 -4.65
CA ILE A 95 6.65 -13.67 -4.91
C ILE A 95 7.29 -14.14 -6.22
N SER A 96 7.86 -13.20 -6.99
CA SER A 96 8.64 -13.53 -8.19
C SER A 96 10.04 -14.05 -7.83
N GLY A 97 10.76 -14.55 -8.84
CA GLY A 97 12.21 -14.69 -8.72
C GLY A 97 12.87 -13.34 -8.41
N THR A 98 14.01 -13.38 -7.73
CA THR A 98 14.83 -12.18 -7.48
C THR A 98 15.75 -11.93 -8.66
N ILE A 99 15.79 -10.70 -9.16
CA ILE A 99 16.69 -10.24 -10.23
C ILE A 99 17.37 -8.96 -9.72
N ASN A 100 18.71 -8.90 -9.76
CA ASN A 100 19.50 -7.74 -9.32
C ASN A 100 19.10 -7.21 -7.92
N ASN A 101 18.91 -8.13 -6.97
CA ASN A 101 18.46 -7.83 -5.61
C ASN A 101 17.07 -7.18 -5.47
N LYS A 102 16.26 -7.28 -6.52
CA LYS A 102 14.87 -6.81 -6.57
C LYS A 102 13.93 -7.97 -6.83
N PHE A 103 12.69 -7.84 -6.36
CA PHE A 103 11.63 -8.81 -6.62
C PHE A 103 10.30 -8.09 -6.70
N SER A 104 9.32 -8.73 -7.33
CA SER A 104 7.93 -8.29 -7.34
C SER A 104 7.11 -9.26 -6.51
N LEU A 105 5.99 -8.79 -5.95
CA LEU A 105 5.06 -9.66 -5.24
C LEU A 105 3.62 -9.21 -5.44
N ILE A 106 2.69 -10.14 -5.21
CA ILE A 106 1.26 -9.88 -5.10
C ILE A 106 0.84 -10.28 -3.69
N ILE A 107 0.18 -9.36 -2.97
CA ILE A 107 -0.52 -9.67 -1.72
C ILE A 107 -1.81 -10.39 -2.09
N LYS A 108 -2.01 -11.61 -1.59
CA LYS A 108 -3.20 -12.39 -1.90
C LYS A 108 -4.44 -11.74 -1.30
N ASP A 109 -5.57 -11.92 -1.97
CA ASP A 109 -6.90 -11.46 -1.56
C ASP A 109 -7.03 -9.94 -1.30
N TYR A 110 -6.03 -9.14 -1.71
CA TYR A 110 -5.97 -7.70 -1.46
C TYR A 110 -7.23 -6.96 -1.93
N SER A 111 -7.68 -7.24 -3.16
CA SER A 111 -8.91 -6.65 -3.71
C SER A 111 -10.19 -7.26 -3.13
N GLU A 112 -10.15 -8.51 -2.68
CA GLU A 112 -11.32 -9.18 -2.09
C GLU A 112 -11.65 -8.64 -0.69
N HIS A 113 -10.61 -8.27 0.07
CA HIS A 113 -10.77 -7.57 1.34
C HIS A 113 -11.57 -6.26 1.20
N TYR A 114 -11.48 -5.60 0.03
CA TYR A 114 -12.22 -4.37 -0.27
C TYR A 114 -13.68 -4.63 -0.63
N SER A 115 -13.98 -5.66 -1.43
CA SER A 115 -15.29 -5.84 -2.04
C SER A 115 -16.32 -6.56 -1.16
N LYS A 116 -15.91 -7.48 -0.29
CA LYS A 116 -16.86 -8.36 0.42
C LYS A 116 -17.44 -7.77 1.72
N ASN A 117 -16.77 -6.81 2.35
CA ASN A 117 -17.10 -6.38 3.72
C ASN A 117 -17.37 -4.88 3.90
N ASN A 118 -17.56 -4.11 2.81
CA ASN A 118 -17.56 -2.62 2.87
C ASN A 118 -16.33 -2.03 3.58
N ALA A 119 -15.24 -2.79 3.65
CA ALA A 119 -14.02 -2.38 4.32
C ALA A 119 -13.17 -1.56 3.35
N GLY A 120 -12.93 -0.29 3.70
CA GLY A 120 -12.06 0.58 2.93
C GLY A 120 -10.58 0.38 3.26
N TYR A 121 -9.70 0.96 2.45
CA TYR A 121 -8.29 1.10 2.81
C TYR A 121 -8.13 2.14 3.92
N LEU A 122 -7.26 1.82 4.88
CA LEU A 122 -6.80 2.77 5.88
C LEU A 122 -6.07 3.93 5.21
N ASN A 123 -6.51 5.16 5.45
CA ASN A 123 -5.73 6.35 5.06
C ASN A 123 -4.83 6.73 6.22
N LEU A 124 -3.53 6.53 6.06
CA LEU A 124 -2.53 6.80 7.09
C LEU A 124 -1.54 7.87 6.62
N ALA A 125 -1.25 8.85 7.46
CA ALA A 125 -0.22 9.85 7.15
C ALA A 125 1.17 9.20 7.11
N THR A 126 2.02 9.63 6.18
CA THR A 126 3.38 9.11 6.01
C THR A 126 4.22 9.21 7.29
N ASN A 127 4.05 10.26 8.09
CA ASN A 127 4.79 10.43 9.34
C ASN A 127 4.34 9.40 10.39
N VAL A 128 3.04 9.13 10.50
CA VAL A 128 2.52 8.08 11.39
C VAL A 128 3.03 6.70 10.95
N PHE A 129 3.05 6.43 9.64
CA PHE A 129 3.64 5.19 9.10
C PHE A 129 5.13 5.06 9.44
N LYS A 130 5.91 6.14 9.28
CA LYS A 130 7.33 6.13 9.66
C LYS A 130 7.48 5.85 11.15
N ASP A 131 6.69 6.46 12.02
CA ASP A 131 6.76 6.22 13.46
C ASP A 131 6.47 4.75 13.80
N LEU A 132 5.49 4.12 13.14
CA LEU A 132 5.25 2.68 13.28
C LEU A 132 6.49 1.82 12.96
N LEU A 133 7.24 2.20 11.92
CA LEU A 133 8.48 1.48 11.55
C LEU A 133 9.62 1.69 12.55
N HIS A 134 9.60 2.76 13.36
CA HIS A 134 10.60 3.00 14.41
C HIS A 134 10.29 2.30 15.75
N ILE A 135 9.08 1.75 15.92
CA ILE A 135 8.72 1.01 17.13
C ILE A 135 9.58 -0.26 17.23
N ASN A 136 10.31 -0.41 18.33
CA ASN A 136 11.25 -1.53 18.55
C ASN A 136 10.71 -2.66 19.43
N ASN A 137 9.47 -2.52 19.93
CA ASN A 137 8.81 -3.53 20.73
C ASN A 137 7.60 -4.09 19.95
N VAL A 138 7.55 -5.41 19.77
CA VAL A 138 6.49 -6.07 18.98
C VAL A 138 5.10 -5.84 19.54
N ASN A 139 4.95 -5.86 20.86
CA ASN A 139 3.66 -5.67 21.52
C ASN A 139 3.23 -4.21 21.47
N ALA A 140 4.20 -3.30 21.58
CA ALA A 140 3.98 -1.88 21.35
C ALA A 140 3.43 -1.64 19.92
N LEU A 141 4.05 -2.25 18.91
CA LEU A 141 3.59 -2.14 17.53
C LEU A 141 2.19 -2.73 17.34
N ARG A 142 1.88 -3.87 17.96
CA ARG A 142 0.53 -4.48 17.93
C ARG A 142 -0.51 -3.55 18.53
N ILE A 143 -0.22 -2.94 19.69
CA ILE A 143 -1.08 -1.97 20.36
C ILE A 143 -1.30 -0.75 19.47
N ALA A 144 -0.24 -0.18 18.88
CA ALA A 144 -0.35 0.98 17.99
C ALA A 144 -1.20 0.67 16.73
N LEU A 145 -1.01 -0.48 16.09
CA LEU A 145 -1.80 -0.90 14.93
C LEU A 145 -3.28 -1.08 15.27
N GLN A 146 -3.60 -1.70 16.41
CA GLN A 146 -4.98 -1.80 16.89
C GLN A 146 -5.57 -0.43 17.23
N GLY A 147 -4.76 0.46 17.81
CA GLY A 147 -4.99 1.90 17.94
C GLY A 147 -5.57 2.51 16.67
N ILE A 148 -4.76 2.43 15.62
CA ILE A 148 -5.04 3.01 14.31
C ILE A 148 -6.29 2.39 13.68
N LEU A 149 -6.46 1.07 13.73
CA LEU A 149 -7.62 0.39 13.14
C LEU A 149 -8.92 0.82 13.81
N LYS A 150 -8.96 0.86 15.14
CA LYS A 150 -10.16 1.35 15.85
C LYS A 150 -10.43 2.82 15.60
N HIS A 151 -9.37 3.63 15.54
CA HIS A 151 -9.49 5.05 15.24
C HIS A 151 -10.04 5.28 13.82
N ASP A 152 -9.65 4.46 12.83
CA ASP A 152 -10.18 4.56 11.48
C ASP A 152 -11.66 4.12 11.39
N ILE A 153 -12.08 3.16 12.20
CA ILE A 153 -13.51 2.75 12.31
C ILE A 153 -14.35 3.88 12.91
N ASN A 154 -13.78 4.73 13.77
CA ASN A 154 -14.49 5.86 14.33
C ASN A 154 -14.88 6.84 13.21
N THR A 155 -16.19 6.94 12.94
CA THR A 155 -16.73 7.77 11.86
C THR A 155 -16.81 9.25 12.25
N ILE A 156 -16.73 9.55 13.55
CA ILE A 156 -16.77 10.90 14.08
C ILE A 156 -15.35 11.46 14.11
N LEU A 157 -15.09 12.42 13.22
CA LEU A 157 -13.82 13.15 13.16
C LEU A 157 -13.56 13.87 14.50
N ASP A 158 -12.29 13.92 14.92
CA ASP A 158 -11.81 14.55 16.16
C ASP A 158 -12.29 13.91 17.49
N ARG A 159 -12.82 12.68 17.48
CA ARG A 159 -13.07 11.94 18.73
C ARG A 159 -11.88 11.06 19.12
N GLU A 160 -11.57 11.10 20.42
CA GLU A 160 -10.67 10.16 21.08
C GLU A 160 -11.12 8.70 20.85
N THR A 161 -10.15 7.81 20.65
CA THR A 161 -10.41 6.38 20.51
C THR A 161 -10.08 5.68 21.82
N TYR A 162 -11.06 5.00 22.41
CA TYR A 162 -10.90 4.34 23.70
C TYR A 162 -10.68 2.83 23.57
N PHE A 163 -9.85 2.27 24.44
CA PHE A 163 -9.64 0.85 24.63
C PHE A 163 -9.90 0.49 26.10
N SER A 164 -10.70 -0.54 26.33
CA SER A 164 -10.67 -1.24 27.62
C SER A 164 -9.44 -2.17 27.65
N ILE A 165 -8.82 -2.32 28.81
CA ILE A 165 -7.73 -3.29 29.02
C ILE A 165 -8.19 -4.70 28.63
N ASN A 166 -9.45 -5.06 28.94
CA ASN A 166 -10.03 -6.34 28.54
C ASN A 166 -10.05 -6.54 27.01
N SER A 167 -10.28 -5.48 26.22
CA SER A 167 -10.20 -5.59 24.76
C SER A 167 -8.78 -5.82 24.23
N MET A 168 -7.75 -5.49 25.02
CA MET A 168 -6.36 -5.73 24.64
C MET A 168 -5.94 -7.18 24.85
N LYS A 169 -6.51 -7.85 25.85
CA LYS A 169 -6.23 -9.26 26.14
C LYS A 169 -6.57 -10.19 24.98
N ALA A 170 -7.46 -9.78 24.09
CA ALA A 170 -7.84 -10.53 22.90
C ALA A 170 -6.76 -10.59 21.80
N PHE A 171 -5.81 -9.63 21.78
CA PHE A 171 -4.76 -9.58 20.75
C PHE A 171 -3.34 -9.50 21.30
N LEU A 172 -3.18 -9.28 22.60
CA LEU A 172 -1.88 -9.31 23.28
C LEU A 172 -1.59 -10.71 23.85
N PRO A 173 -0.32 -11.12 23.90
CA PRO A 173 0.07 -12.34 24.60
C PRO A 173 -0.28 -12.29 26.09
N GLU A 174 -0.64 -13.45 26.66
CA GLU A 174 -1.04 -13.58 28.06
C GLU A 174 -0.04 -12.99 29.06
N TYR A 175 1.26 -13.14 28.78
CA TYR A 175 2.34 -12.66 29.65
C TYR A 175 2.44 -11.12 29.78
N ILE A 176 1.71 -10.35 28.96
CA ILE A 176 1.63 -8.89 29.08
C ILE A 176 0.22 -8.37 29.41
N ASN A 177 -0.71 -9.23 29.80
CA ASN A 177 -2.11 -8.85 30.02
C ASN A 177 -2.38 -8.08 31.32
N CYS A 178 -1.34 -7.73 32.10
CA CYS A 178 -1.48 -6.91 33.31
C CYS A 178 -1.30 -5.41 32.99
N LYS A 179 -2.07 -4.57 33.71
CA LYS A 179 -2.10 -3.12 33.50
C LYS A 179 -0.71 -2.48 33.54
N SER A 180 0.11 -2.84 34.53
CA SER A 180 1.46 -2.28 34.70
C SER A 180 2.42 -2.66 33.56
N ALA A 181 2.30 -3.84 32.96
CA ALA A 181 3.07 -4.21 31.78
C ALA A 181 2.63 -3.42 30.55
N ILE A 182 1.32 -3.24 30.37
CA ILE A 182 0.73 -2.45 29.29
C ILE A 182 1.15 -0.98 29.41
N GLU A 183 1.10 -0.39 30.60
CA GLU A 183 1.56 0.97 30.89
C GLU A 183 3.04 1.16 30.51
N LYS A 184 3.92 0.23 30.92
CA LYS A 184 5.35 0.28 30.57
C LYS A 184 5.58 0.24 29.06
N ILE A 185 4.74 -0.47 28.31
CA ILE A 185 4.80 -0.54 26.85
C ILE A 185 4.32 0.78 26.23
N ILE A 186 3.20 1.31 26.72
CA ILE A 186 2.57 2.54 26.22
C ILE A 186 3.43 3.77 26.45
N CYS A 187 4.07 3.91 27.62
CA CYS A 187 4.97 5.02 27.89
C CYS A 187 6.11 5.11 26.86
N LYS A 188 6.50 3.98 26.25
CA LYS A 188 7.52 3.92 25.18
C LYS A 188 6.97 4.13 23.77
N LEU A 189 5.64 4.13 23.59
CA LEU A 189 4.97 4.38 22.32
C LEU A 189 4.74 5.86 22.04
N ASN A 190 4.63 6.67 23.10
CA ASN A 190 4.32 8.08 22.97
C ASN A 190 5.37 8.80 22.12
N SER A 191 4.87 9.47 21.10
CA SER A 191 5.63 10.18 20.07
C SER A 191 4.89 11.44 19.67
N ASN A 192 5.47 12.23 18.78
CA ASN A 192 4.80 13.43 18.25
C ASN A 192 3.62 13.10 17.33
N THR A 193 3.46 11.84 16.89
CA THR A 193 2.39 11.43 15.96
C THR A 193 1.31 10.57 16.61
N ILE A 194 1.69 9.72 17.56
CA ILE A 194 0.81 8.80 18.29
C ILE A 194 1.00 9.02 19.78
N THR A 195 -0.11 9.24 20.48
CA THR A 195 -0.16 9.37 21.93
C THR A 195 -1.15 8.37 22.50
N MET A 196 -0.75 7.73 23.60
CA MET A 196 -1.53 6.75 24.33
C MET A 196 -1.47 7.05 25.83
N LEU A 197 -2.63 7.19 26.46
CA LEU A 197 -2.76 7.66 27.85
C LEU A 197 -3.92 6.96 28.55
N PHE A 198 -3.75 6.53 29.79
CA PHE A 198 -4.89 6.07 30.59
C PHE A 198 -5.67 7.28 31.12
N ASN A 199 -7.00 7.23 30.99
CA ASN A 199 -7.87 8.22 31.62
C ASN A 199 -8.17 7.86 33.08
N SER A 200 -8.87 8.76 33.78
CA SER A 200 -9.30 8.57 35.18
C SER A 200 -10.21 7.36 35.40
N SER A 201 -10.86 6.86 34.35
CA SER A 201 -11.69 5.65 34.36
C SER A 201 -10.95 4.38 33.90
N GLU A 202 -9.61 4.40 33.90
CA GLU A 202 -8.72 3.30 33.50
C GLU A 202 -8.89 2.80 32.05
N LYS A 203 -9.51 3.62 31.19
CA LYS A 203 -9.57 3.35 29.75
C LYS A 203 -8.34 3.94 29.09
N LEU A 204 -7.70 3.17 28.22
CA LEU A 204 -6.62 3.69 27.40
C LEU A 204 -7.21 4.54 26.28
N ILE A 205 -6.79 5.79 26.22
CA ILE A 205 -7.05 6.72 25.13
C ILE A 205 -5.94 6.56 24.10
N PHE A 206 -6.31 6.43 22.84
CA PHE A 206 -5.43 6.52 21.68
C PHE A 206 -5.77 7.78 20.90
N VAL A 207 -4.73 8.56 20.62
CA VAL A 207 -4.81 9.82 19.87
C VAL A 207 -3.76 9.82 18.77
N ILE A 208 -4.19 10.14 17.56
CA ILE A 208 -3.29 10.56 16.47
C ILE A 208 -3.32 12.09 16.44
N SER A 209 -2.17 12.72 16.32
CA SER A 209 -2.08 14.19 16.21
C SER A 209 -3.03 14.69 15.12
N LYS A 210 -3.81 15.74 15.41
CA LYS A 210 -4.92 16.20 14.55
C LYS A 210 -4.48 16.51 13.11
N ASN A 211 -3.31 17.14 12.96
CA ASN A 211 -2.67 17.45 11.68
C ASN A 211 -2.16 16.21 10.91
N LEU A 212 -2.24 15.01 11.48
CA LEU A 212 -1.83 13.74 10.89
C LEU A 212 -3.01 12.77 10.71
N HIS A 213 -4.24 13.24 10.91
CA HIS A 213 -5.43 12.44 10.67
C HIS A 213 -5.60 12.17 9.16
N GLY A 214 -5.35 10.93 8.72
CA GLY A 214 -5.23 10.61 7.30
C GLY A 214 -6.47 10.93 6.45
N LYS A 215 -7.70 10.78 6.98
CA LYS A 215 -8.93 11.20 6.26
C LYS A 215 -9.01 12.71 6.06
N LEU A 216 -8.60 13.51 7.05
CA LEU A 216 -8.60 14.98 6.95
C LEU A 216 -7.53 15.42 5.95
N LEU A 217 -6.31 14.89 6.09
CA LEU A 217 -5.20 15.16 5.15
C LEU A 217 -5.57 14.80 3.72
N LYS A 218 -6.19 13.65 3.47
CA LYS A 218 -6.63 13.26 2.13
C LYS A 218 -7.65 14.24 1.55
N LYS A 219 -8.58 14.72 2.37
CA LYS A 219 -9.58 15.73 1.98
C LYS A 219 -8.89 17.06 1.64
N GLU A 220 -7.98 17.53 2.48
CA GLU A 220 -7.20 18.75 2.24
C GLU A 220 -6.37 18.64 0.95
N MET A 221 -5.66 17.52 0.77
CA MET A 221 -4.88 17.25 -0.44
C MET A 221 -5.74 17.20 -1.69
N TYR A 222 -6.95 16.64 -1.61
CA TYR A 222 -7.88 16.61 -2.74
C TYR A 222 -8.19 18.02 -3.25
N TYR A 223 -8.54 18.94 -2.35
CA TYR A 223 -8.84 20.32 -2.72
C TYR A 223 -7.59 21.07 -3.19
N LYS A 224 -6.45 20.85 -2.55
CA LYS A 224 -5.16 21.39 -3.00
C LYS A 224 -4.85 20.98 -4.44
N TYR A 225 -4.90 19.68 -4.75
CA TYR A 225 -4.66 19.17 -6.10
C TYR A 225 -5.69 19.69 -7.10
N LYS A 226 -6.97 19.72 -6.72
CA LYS A 226 -8.03 20.28 -7.55
C LYS A 226 -7.73 21.72 -7.97
N ASN A 227 -7.35 22.57 -7.01
CA ASN A 227 -7.02 23.97 -7.28
C ASN A 227 -5.74 24.10 -8.12
N ASN A 228 -4.70 23.33 -7.81
CA ASN A 228 -3.46 23.37 -8.57
C ASN A 228 -3.68 22.95 -10.04
N PHE A 229 -4.46 21.90 -10.30
CA PHE A 229 -4.77 21.50 -11.68
C PHE A 229 -5.64 22.52 -12.40
N LEU A 230 -6.59 23.16 -11.72
CA LEU A 230 -7.37 24.25 -12.30
C LEU A 230 -6.47 25.40 -12.75
N ASN A 231 -5.54 25.82 -11.89
CA ASN A 231 -4.58 26.87 -12.21
C ASN A 231 -3.70 26.44 -13.39
N TYR A 232 -3.11 25.25 -13.32
CA TYR A 232 -2.25 24.72 -14.38
C TYR A 232 -2.95 24.63 -15.74
N ILE A 233 -4.20 24.14 -15.78
CA ILE A 233 -5.02 24.04 -16.99
C ILE A 233 -5.27 25.43 -17.58
N THR A 234 -5.57 26.42 -16.72
CA THR A 234 -5.86 27.80 -17.13
C THR A 234 -4.60 28.48 -17.66
N GLU A 235 -3.49 28.43 -16.92
CA GLU A 235 -2.19 29.00 -17.31
C GLU A 235 -1.66 28.41 -18.62
N ASN A 236 -1.89 27.11 -18.85
CA ASN A 236 -1.41 26.42 -20.03
C ASN A 236 -2.44 26.34 -21.17
N ASN A 237 -3.62 26.96 -21.05
CA ASN A 237 -4.70 26.93 -22.04
C ASN A 237 -5.09 25.51 -22.49
N ILE A 238 -5.15 24.56 -21.56
CA ILE A 238 -5.50 23.17 -21.86
C ILE A 238 -7.02 23.04 -21.96
N LYS A 239 -7.53 22.62 -23.13
CA LYS A 239 -8.97 22.45 -23.34
C LYS A 239 -9.37 21.00 -23.05
N LEU A 240 -10.12 20.80 -21.97
CA LEU A 240 -10.63 19.48 -21.57
C LEU A 240 -12.12 19.36 -21.87
N ASN A 241 -12.53 18.20 -22.39
CA ASN A 241 -13.94 17.82 -22.44
C ASN A 241 -14.46 17.61 -21.01
N ASN A 242 -15.57 18.25 -20.66
CA ASN A 242 -16.18 18.19 -19.33
C ASN A 242 -15.16 18.43 -18.19
N LEU A 243 -14.75 19.69 -18.04
CA LEU A 243 -13.71 20.11 -17.11
C LEU A 243 -13.89 19.56 -15.68
N SER A 244 -15.12 19.60 -15.14
CA SER A 244 -15.39 19.16 -13.77
C SER A 244 -15.17 17.66 -13.58
N HIS A 245 -15.64 16.83 -14.52
CA HIS A 245 -15.43 15.39 -14.49
C HIS A 245 -13.95 15.04 -14.69
N SER A 246 -13.31 15.68 -15.66
CA SER A 246 -11.90 15.46 -15.97
C SER A 246 -10.99 15.79 -14.79
N ILE A 247 -11.20 16.92 -14.12
CA ILE A 247 -10.42 17.29 -12.92
C ILE A 247 -10.58 16.27 -11.80
N ASN A 248 -11.82 15.85 -11.51
CA ASN A 248 -12.04 14.86 -10.45
C ASN A 248 -11.30 13.53 -10.74
N ASN A 249 -11.24 13.12 -12.01
CA ASN A 249 -10.48 11.93 -12.41
C ASN A 249 -8.97 12.15 -12.33
N ILE A 250 -8.47 13.31 -12.77
CA ILE A 250 -7.05 13.67 -12.69
C ILE A 250 -6.58 13.71 -11.23
N VAL A 251 -7.34 14.32 -10.32
CA VAL A 251 -7.02 14.35 -8.89
C VAL A 251 -6.97 12.93 -8.30
N LYS A 252 -7.93 12.06 -8.65
CA LYS A 252 -7.90 10.64 -8.24
C LYS A 252 -6.65 9.92 -8.74
N LEU A 253 -6.23 10.18 -9.98
CA LEU A 253 -5.01 9.62 -10.53
C LEU A 253 -3.76 10.12 -9.81
N SER A 254 -3.74 11.37 -9.34
CA SER A 254 -2.61 11.90 -8.56
C SER A 254 -2.41 11.18 -7.23
N PHE A 255 -3.49 10.65 -6.62
CA PHE A 255 -3.35 9.77 -5.45
C PHE A 255 -2.81 8.37 -5.80
N GLU A 256 -2.93 7.93 -7.06
CA GLU A 256 -2.47 6.62 -7.54
C GLU A 256 -1.02 6.68 -8.06
N TYR A 257 -0.67 7.73 -8.80
CA TYR A 257 0.59 7.85 -9.54
C TYR A 257 1.47 9.03 -9.10
N GLY A 258 1.01 9.85 -8.15
CA GLY A 258 1.70 11.07 -7.76
C GLY A 258 1.28 12.29 -8.58
N TYR A 259 1.28 13.45 -7.93
CA TYR A 259 0.84 14.72 -8.53
C TYR A 259 1.72 15.13 -9.72
N ASP A 260 3.04 15.13 -9.55
CA ASP A 260 3.98 15.63 -10.56
C ASP A 260 3.94 14.81 -11.86
N ILE A 261 3.84 13.48 -11.75
CA ILE A 261 3.72 12.58 -12.90
C ILE A 261 2.43 12.85 -13.66
N VAL A 262 1.31 13.04 -12.94
CA VAL A 262 0.02 13.32 -13.57
C VAL A 262 0.02 14.71 -14.22
N GLN A 263 0.61 15.72 -13.59
CA GLN A 263 0.74 17.06 -14.17
C GLN A 263 1.60 17.04 -15.45
N LEU A 264 2.74 16.35 -15.43
CA LEU A 264 3.59 16.16 -16.60
C LEU A 264 2.79 15.55 -17.76
N MET A 265 2.11 14.44 -17.51
CA MET A 265 1.35 13.71 -18.52
C MET A 265 0.17 14.52 -19.06
N LEU A 266 -0.45 15.36 -18.22
CA LEU A 266 -1.48 16.31 -18.64
C LEU A 266 -0.92 17.37 -19.60
N GLY A 267 0.27 17.90 -19.31
CA GLY A 267 0.97 18.84 -20.19
C GLY A 267 1.28 18.23 -21.56
N GLU A 268 1.75 16.99 -21.59
CA GLU A 268 2.09 16.30 -22.85
C GLU A 268 0.90 15.96 -23.74
N ILE A 269 -0.35 16.03 -23.23
CA ILE A 269 -1.55 15.78 -24.03
C ILE A 269 -2.29 17.06 -24.39
N LYS A 270 -1.74 18.24 -24.05
CA LYS A 270 -2.40 19.54 -24.23
C LYS A 270 -3.05 19.72 -25.60
N ASP A 271 -2.33 19.42 -26.67
CA ASP A 271 -2.78 19.70 -28.04
C ASP A 271 -3.88 18.74 -28.51
N ILE A 272 -3.87 17.51 -27.99
CA ILE A 272 -4.86 16.47 -28.34
C ILE A 272 -6.00 16.36 -27.32
N ALA A 273 -5.89 17.01 -26.16
CA ALA A 273 -6.85 16.95 -25.06
C ALA A 273 -8.31 17.24 -25.47
N PRO A 274 -8.62 18.16 -26.41
CA PRO A 274 -10.00 18.39 -26.87
C PRO A 274 -10.63 17.17 -27.54
N THR A 275 -9.81 16.26 -28.09
CA THR A 275 -10.28 15.07 -28.80
C THR A 275 -10.49 13.87 -27.86
N ILE A 276 -10.02 13.97 -26.62
CA ILE A 276 -10.04 12.88 -25.66
C ILE A 276 -11.34 12.94 -24.85
N PHE A 277 -12.17 11.91 -24.98
CA PHE A 277 -13.41 11.79 -24.19
C PHE A 277 -13.15 11.46 -22.72
N ASN A 278 -12.19 10.55 -22.45
CA ASN A 278 -11.81 10.15 -21.10
C ASN A 278 -10.34 10.47 -20.82
N VAL A 279 -10.08 11.71 -20.43
CA VAL A 279 -8.73 12.22 -20.14
C VAL A 279 -8.03 11.39 -19.06
N GLY A 280 -8.75 11.01 -18.00
CA GLY A 280 -8.18 10.19 -16.93
C GLY A 280 -7.76 8.79 -17.41
N GLY A 281 -8.60 8.14 -18.22
CA GLY A 281 -8.27 6.85 -18.83
C GLY A 281 -7.02 6.94 -19.72
N TYR A 282 -6.93 8.00 -20.52
CA TYR A 282 -5.80 8.23 -21.41
C TYR A 282 -4.50 8.48 -20.64
N ILE A 283 -4.51 9.39 -19.66
CA ILE A 283 -3.34 9.67 -18.81
C ILE A 283 -2.86 8.39 -18.11
N ARG A 284 -3.78 7.58 -17.57
CA ARG A 284 -3.43 6.31 -16.93
C ARG A 284 -2.71 5.36 -17.88
N ASP A 285 -3.18 5.23 -19.12
CA ASP A 285 -2.53 4.37 -20.11
C ASP A 285 -1.13 4.88 -20.47
N LYS A 286 -0.99 6.20 -20.63
CA LYS A 286 0.30 6.85 -20.90
C LYS A 286 1.30 6.63 -19.77
N ILE A 287 0.88 6.82 -18.51
CA ILE A 287 1.72 6.56 -17.33
C ILE A 287 2.17 5.10 -17.31
N LYS A 288 1.27 4.14 -17.55
CA LYS A 288 1.65 2.73 -17.61
C LYS A 288 2.72 2.48 -18.66
N ARG A 289 2.53 2.99 -19.88
CA ARG A 289 3.54 2.86 -20.95
C ARG A 289 4.87 3.51 -20.56
N TYR A 290 4.84 4.69 -19.96
CA TYR A 290 6.03 5.38 -19.47
C TYR A 290 6.78 4.56 -18.41
N ILE A 291 6.07 4.00 -17.42
CA ILE A 291 6.66 3.13 -16.39
C ILE A 291 7.24 1.86 -17.02
N TYR A 292 6.52 1.23 -17.96
CA TYR A 292 7.02 0.03 -18.65
C TYR A 292 8.24 0.30 -19.54
N MET A 293 8.35 1.49 -20.14
CA MET A 293 9.44 1.86 -21.04
C MET A 293 10.69 2.40 -20.31
N ASN A 294 10.55 2.97 -19.11
CA ASN A 294 11.60 3.75 -18.44
C ASN A 294 12.06 3.20 -17.06
N GLU A 295 11.75 1.97 -16.68
CA GLU A 295 12.31 1.40 -15.43
C GLU A 295 13.83 1.17 -15.58
N PRO A 296 14.66 2.07 -14.99
CA PRO A 296 15.06 1.84 -13.61
C PRO A 296 15.11 3.12 -12.74
N PHE A 297 14.02 3.87 -12.53
CA PHE A 297 14.05 5.01 -11.60
C PHE A 297 12.73 5.21 -10.83
N PHE A 298 12.58 4.53 -9.70
CA PHE A 298 11.82 5.05 -8.56
C PHE A 298 12.73 5.03 -7.33
N ALA A 299 13.53 6.09 -7.21
CA ALA A 299 14.19 6.50 -5.99
C ALA A 299 13.41 7.70 -5.42
N ILE A 300 12.45 7.41 -4.53
CA ILE A 300 12.03 8.30 -3.44
C ILE A 300 12.25 7.50 -2.18
#